data_AF-A0A1Z8SR18-F1
#
_entry.id   AF-A0A1Z8SR18-F1
#
_cell.length_a   1.000
_cell.length_b   1.000
_cell.length_c   1.000
_cell.angle_alpha   90.00
_cell.angle_beta   90.00
_cell.angle_gamma   90.00
#
_symmetry.space_group_name_H-M   'P 1'
#
loop_
_entity.id
_entity.type
_entity.pdbx_description
1 polymer ?
#
loop_
_entity_poly.entity_id
_entity_poly.type
_entity_poly.pdbx_seq_one_letter_code
_entity_poly.pdbx_strand_id
1 'polypeptide(L)'
;MVCAPRVFAWAEFHQPSISTFSIVARDLKTGEIGVAVQSKFVAVGSVFPYAKAGIGAVASQAWGNPRYGPIGLELLAHGKSADEGVGLITASDPNPEYRQLAIIGNDGNASMFTGREWMK
;
A
#
# COMPACT_ATOMS: atom_id res chain seq x y z
N MET A 1 -11.67 51.49 -33.75
CA MET A 1 -10.60 50.50 -33.52
C MET A 1 -10.78 49.97 -32.10
N VAL A 2 -11.35 48.76 -31.96
CA VAL A 2 -11.92 48.25 -30.70
C VAL A 2 -10.80 47.69 -29.81
N CYS A 3 -10.80 48.11 -28.55
CA CYS A 3 -9.95 47.56 -27.49
C CYS A 3 -10.38 46.11 -27.20
N ALA A 4 -9.47 45.14 -27.33
CA ALA A 4 -9.74 43.75 -26.99
C ALA A 4 -9.87 43.58 -25.46
N PRO A 5 -10.89 42.89 -24.93
CA PRO A 5 -10.99 42.64 -23.51
C PRO A 5 -9.94 41.59 -23.10
N ARG A 6 -9.24 41.88 -22.02
CA ARG A 6 -8.27 41.01 -21.36
C ARG A 6 -9.03 39.84 -20.74
N VAL A 7 -9.01 38.68 -21.42
CA VAL A 7 -9.70 37.47 -20.96
C VAL A 7 -9.05 36.98 -19.66
N PHE A 8 -9.91 36.75 -18.66
CA PHE A 8 -9.57 36.23 -17.33
C PHE A 8 -8.71 34.96 -17.42
N ALA A 9 -7.53 35.00 -16.80
CA ALA A 9 -6.73 33.81 -16.56
C ALA A 9 -7.44 32.97 -15.49
N TRP A 10 -8.03 31.85 -15.90
CA TRP A 10 -8.45 30.81 -14.98
C TRP A 10 -7.19 30.26 -14.32
N ALA A 11 -7.08 30.35 -13.00
CA ALA A 11 -6.04 29.64 -12.27
C ALA A 11 -6.22 28.14 -12.55
N GLU A 12 -5.20 27.49 -13.11
CA GLU A 12 -5.15 26.04 -13.17
C GLU A 12 -5.15 25.51 -11.73
N PHE A 13 -6.31 25.07 -11.24
CA PHE A 13 -6.38 24.31 -10.02
C PHE A 13 -5.64 22.99 -10.26
N HIS A 14 -4.38 22.92 -9.82
CA HIS A 14 -3.71 21.63 -9.62
C HIS A 14 -4.57 20.84 -8.64
N GLN A 15 -5.31 19.85 -9.15
CA GLN A 15 -6.00 18.89 -8.30
C GLN A 15 -4.94 18.28 -7.38
N PRO A 16 -5.08 18.35 -6.04
CA PRO A 16 -4.11 17.73 -5.16
C PRO A 16 -4.10 16.23 -5.47
N SER A 17 -2.91 15.68 -5.71
CA SER A 17 -2.76 14.25 -5.98
C SER A 17 -3.26 13.47 -4.77
N ILE A 18 -4.37 12.73 -4.94
CA ILE A 18 -4.86 11.83 -3.90
C ILE A 18 -3.82 10.73 -3.76
N SER A 19 -3.10 10.75 -2.65
CA SER A 19 -2.03 9.80 -2.37
C SER A 19 -2.37 8.97 -1.14
N THR A 20 -1.88 7.74 -1.11
CA THR A 20 -1.89 6.88 0.07
C THR A 20 -0.44 6.52 0.37
N PHE A 21 -0.07 6.59 1.64
CA PHE A 21 1.25 6.18 2.11
C PHE A 21 1.07 5.15 3.21
N SER A 22 1.94 4.15 3.22
CA SER A 22 1.98 3.15 4.28
C SER A 22 3.40 2.78 4.63
N ILE A 23 3.57 2.24 5.84
CA ILE A 23 4.83 1.72 6.34
C ILE A 23 4.57 0.43 7.08
N VAL A 24 5.43 -0.57 6.85
CA VAL A 24 5.58 -1.76 7.67
C VAL A 24 6.99 -1.74 8.25
N ALA A 25 7.13 -2.06 9.52
CA ALA A 25 8.42 -1.95 10.20
C ALA A 25 8.56 -2.98 11.32
N ARG A 26 9.82 -3.33 11.61
CA ARG A 26 10.22 -4.14 12.76
C ARG A 26 11.26 -3.37 13.55
N ASP A 27 11.07 -3.24 14.86
CA ASP A 27 12.12 -2.78 15.77
C ASP A 27 13.08 -3.95 16.05
N LEU A 28 14.35 -3.79 15.69
CA LEU A 28 15.36 -4.82 15.88
C LEU A 28 15.72 -5.06 17.34
N LYS A 29 15.50 -4.08 18.23
CA LYS A 29 15.84 -4.19 19.66
C LYS A 29 14.79 -5.00 20.42
N THR A 30 13.52 -4.73 20.16
CA THR A 30 12.39 -5.33 20.88
C THR A 30 11.77 -6.50 20.13
N GLY A 31 11.94 -6.55 18.80
CA GLY A 31 11.25 -7.50 17.92
C GLY A 31 9.81 -7.10 17.62
N GLU A 32 9.34 -5.93 18.06
CA GLU A 32 7.99 -5.45 17.79
C GLU A 32 7.80 -5.16 16.29
N ILE A 33 6.60 -5.44 15.78
CA ILE A 33 6.24 -5.23 14.38
C ILE A 33 5.03 -4.31 14.33
N GLY A 34 5.09 -3.32 13.45
CA GLY A 34 4.05 -2.32 13.27
C GLY A 34 3.71 -2.09 11.81
N VAL A 35 2.51 -1.56 11.60
CA VAL A 35 2.03 -1.07 10.31
C VAL A 35 1.23 0.21 10.53
N ALA A 36 1.39 1.17 9.62
CA ALA A 36 0.57 2.37 9.59
C ALA A 36 0.21 2.73 8.15
N VAL A 37 -1.00 3.27 7.95
CA VAL A 37 -1.51 3.71 6.64
C VAL A 37 -2.17 5.07 6.81
N GLN A 38 -1.84 6.01 5.92
CA GLN A 38 -2.52 7.29 5.78
C GLN A 38 -3.13 7.37 4.39
N SER A 39 -4.41 7.76 4.32
CA SER A 39 -5.14 7.88 3.07
C SER A 39 -6.30 8.87 3.19
N LYS A 40 -6.79 9.36 2.05
CA LYS A 40 -8.11 10.01 1.95
C LYS A 40 -9.27 8.99 2.02
N PHE A 41 -8.97 7.69 2.01
CA PHE A 41 -9.95 6.63 2.21
C PHE A 41 -10.49 6.63 3.66
N VAL A 42 -11.82 6.69 3.80
CA VAL A 42 -12.48 6.73 5.10
C VAL A 42 -12.21 5.44 5.87
N ALA A 43 -11.79 5.56 7.14
CA ALA A 43 -11.51 4.42 8.02
C ALA A 43 -10.46 3.44 7.47
N VAL A 44 -9.46 3.93 6.73
CA VAL A 44 -8.36 3.12 6.15
C VAL A 44 -7.70 2.19 7.17
N GLY A 45 -7.58 2.62 8.43
CA GLY A 45 -6.99 1.87 9.54
C GLY A 45 -7.72 0.56 9.88
N SER A 46 -8.96 0.38 9.43
CA SER A 46 -9.72 -0.85 9.64
C SER A 46 -9.60 -1.87 8.49
N VAL A 47 -9.06 -1.44 7.34
CA VAL A 47 -9.18 -2.21 6.09
C VAL A 47 -7.84 -2.72 5.58
N PHE A 48 -6.79 -1.89 5.68
CA PHE A 48 -5.52 -2.12 4.97
C PHE A 48 -4.29 -2.38 5.83
N PRO A 49 -4.17 -1.89 7.09
CA PRO A 49 -3.06 -2.30 7.96
C PRO A 49 -3.37 -3.64 8.64
N TYR A 50 -2.51 -4.64 8.43
CA TYR A 50 -2.56 -5.92 9.14
C TYR A 50 -1.22 -6.18 9.82
N ALA A 51 -1.26 -6.61 11.08
CA ALA A 51 -0.09 -7.09 11.80
C ALA A 51 -0.47 -8.23 12.72
N LYS A 52 0.46 -9.18 12.92
CA LYS A 52 0.32 -10.26 13.87
C LYS A 52 1.64 -10.48 14.58
N ALA A 53 1.59 -10.45 15.92
CA ALA A 53 2.76 -10.61 16.78
C ALA A 53 3.51 -11.91 16.46
N GLY A 54 4.83 -11.81 16.36
CA GLY A 54 5.72 -12.94 16.02
C GLY A 54 5.62 -13.44 14.58
N ILE A 55 4.76 -12.86 13.73
CA ILE A 55 4.55 -13.29 12.34
C ILE A 55 5.02 -12.21 11.36
N GLY A 56 4.45 -11.00 11.43
CA GLY A 56 4.74 -9.95 10.46
C GLY A 56 3.67 -8.88 10.34
N ALA A 57 3.82 -8.04 9.33
CA ALA A 57 2.88 -7.01 8.96
C ALA A 57 2.74 -6.86 7.44
N VAL A 58 1.55 -6.43 7.02
CA VAL A 58 1.14 -6.30 5.62
C VAL A 58 0.35 -5.02 5.44
N ALA A 59 0.64 -4.29 4.36
CA ALA A 59 -0.16 -3.15 3.91
C ALA A 59 -0.46 -3.30 2.41
N SER A 60 -1.74 -3.23 2.03
CA SER A 60 -2.15 -3.07 0.63
C SER A 60 -2.69 -1.67 0.41
N GLN A 61 -2.36 -1.07 -0.72
CA GLN A 61 -2.82 0.27 -1.12
C GLN A 61 -2.93 0.33 -2.65
N ALA A 62 -3.40 1.46 -3.19
CA ALA A 62 -3.74 1.67 -4.62
C ALA A 62 -4.73 0.60 -5.14
N TRP A 63 -5.99 0.96 -5.37
CA TRP A 63 -7.04 -0.05 -5.65
C TRP A 63 -6.93 -1.27 -4.70
N GLY A 64 -6.72 -1.00 -3.41
CA GLY A 64 -6.23 -1.98 -2.45
C GLY A 64 -7.15 -3.21 -2.35
N ASN A 65 -6.55 -4.37 -2.05
CA ASN A 65 -7.28 -5.62 -1.87
C ASN A 65 -7.29 -6.01 -0.38
N PRO A 66 -8.43 -5.95 0.34
CA PRO A 66 -8.48 -6.32 1.76
C PRO A 66 -8.04 -7.76 2.03
N ARG A 67 -8.06 -8.65 1.03
CA ARG A 67 -7.63 -10.04 1.18
C ARG A 67 -6.11 -10.19 1.29
N TYR A 68 -5.33 -9.22 0.79
CA TYR A 68 -3.86 -9.30 0.80
C TYR A 68 -3.30 -9.38 2.23
N GLY A 69 -3.92 -8.67 3.17
CA GLY A 69 -3.51 -8.65 4.57
C GLY A 69 -3.55 -10.02 5.24
N PRO A 70 -4.74 -10.64 5.38
CA PRO A 70 -4.89 -11.95 5.99
C PRO A 70 -4.07 -13.04 5.28
N ILE A 71 -4.07 -13.05 3.94
CA ILE A 71 -3.31 -14.03 3.15
C ILE A 71 -1.81 -13.85 3.36
N GLY A 72 -1.30 -12.62 3.35
CA GLY A 72 0.12 -12.35 3.59
C GLY A 72 0.57 -12.82 4.98
N LEU A 73 -0.23 -12.53 6.01
CA LEU A 73 0.06 -13.03 7.36
C LEU A 73 -0.03 -14.55 7.46
N GLU A 74 -0.95 -15.19 6.73
CA GLU A 74 -1.03 -16.65 6.68
C GLU A 74 0.18 -17.27 6.00
N LEU A 75 0.64 -16.71 4.87
CA LEU A 75 1.84 -17.17 4.17
C LEU A 75 3.09 -17.04 5.06
N LEU A 76 3.26 -15.90 5.72
CA LEU A 76 4.34 -15.70 6.70
C LEU A 76 4.26 -16.72 7.85
N ALA A 77 3.07 -17.01 8.36
CA ALA A 77 2.87 -17.99 9.42
C ALA A 77 3.22 -19.43 8.98
N HIS A 78 3.12 -19.74 7.69
CA HIS A 78 3.57 -21.00 7.09
C HIS A 78 5.05 -20.99 6.68
N GLY A 79 5.82 -19.99 7.12
CA GLY A 79 7.27 -19.92 6.91
C GLY A 79 7.67 -19.40 5.53
N LYS A 80 6.75 -18.81 4.76
CA LYS A 80 7.09 -18.12 3.52
C LYS A 80 7.84 -16.82 3.83
N SER A 81 8.82 -16.50 2.99
CA SER A 81 9.49 -15.20 3.04
C SER A 81 8.54 -14.08 2.58
N ALA A 82 8.89 -12.82 2.88
CA ALA A 82 8.13 -11.67 2.38
C ALA A 82 8.09 -11.63 0.84
N ASP A 83 9.20 -11.99 0.17
CA ASP A 83 9.29 -12.06 -1.30
C ASP A 83 8.38 -13.14 -1.88
N GLU A 84 8.41 -14.36 -1.30
CA GLU A 84 7.50 -15.43 -1.69
C GLU A 84 6.04 -15.01 -1.49
N GLY A 85 5.74 -14.34 -0.37
CA GLY A 85 4.42 -13.82 -0.07
C GLY A 85 3.93 -12.82 -1.12
N VAL A 86 4.75 -11.82 -1.45
CA VAL A 86 4.45 -10.84 -2.50
C VAL A 86 4.23 -11.52 -3.85
N GLY A 87 5.14 -12.42 -4.23
CA GLY A 87 5.05 -13.15 -5.51
C GLY A 87 3.77 -13.99 -5.62
N LEU A 88 3.45 -14.77 -4.59
CA LEU A 88 2.25 -15.63 -4.58
C LEU A 88 0.96 -14.82 -4.61
N ILE A 89 0.87 -13.75 -3.81
CA ILE A 89 -0.32 -12.90 -3.74
C ILE A 89 -0.55 -12.19 -5.08
N THR A 90 0.49 -11.56 -5.65
CA THR A 90 0.37 -10.79 -6.89
C THR A 90 0.13 -11.69 -8.10
N ALA A 91 0.75 -12.87 -8.17
CA ALA A 91 0.49 -13.84 -9.23
C ALA A 91 -0.94 -14.42 -9.20
N SER A 92 -1.58 -14.42 -8.03
CA SER A 92 -2.94 -14.93 -7.84
C SER A 92 -4.04 -13.87 -8.02
N ASP A 93 -3.68 -12.60 -8.12
CA ASP A 93 -4.63 -11.51 -8.36
C ASP A 93 -4.78 -11.28 -9.87
N PRO A 94 -6.01 -11.23 -10.43
CA PRO A 94 -6.21 -10.94 -11.84
C PRO A 94 -5.84 -9.50 -12.26
N ASN A 95 -5.76 -8.57 -11.31
CA ASN A 95 -5.52 -7.16 -11.54
C ASN A 95 -4.38 -6.61 -10.65
N PRO A 96 -3.20 -7.26 -10.59
CA PRO A 96 -2.15 -6.86 -9.66
C PRO A 96 -1.56 -5.52 -10.07
N GLU A 97 -1.52 -5.21 -11.37
CA GLU A 97 -0.94 -3.98 -11.91
C GLU A 97 -1.60 -2.69 -11.40
N TYR A 98 -2.82 -2.74 -10.89
CA TYR A 98 -3.49 -1.58 -10.27
C TYR A 98 -3.16 -1.42 -8.78
N ARG A 99 -2.40 -2.35 -8.20
CA ARG A 99 -2.23 -2.51 -6.76
C ARG A 99 -0.81 -2.23 -6.30
N GLN A 100 -0.73 -1.90 -5.01
CA GLN A 100 0.50 -1.85 -4.25
C GLN A 100 0.38 -2.73 -3.01
N LEU A 101 1.49 -3.37 -2.64
CA LEU A 101 1.61 -4.28 -1.51
C LEU A 101 2.98 -4.13 -0.86
N ALA A 102 3.02 -4.09 0.47
CA ALA A 102 4.23 -4.23 1.26
C ALA A 102 4.02 -5.29 2.34
N ILE A 103 5.02 -6.15 2.54
CA ILE A 103 5.05 -7.22 3.53
C ILE A 103 6.37 -7.14 4.29
N ILE A 104 6.35 -7.32 5.61
CA ILE A 104 7.53 -7.57 6.44
C ILE A 104 7.29 -8.81 7.32
N GLY A 105 8.27 -9.71 7.36
CA GLY A 105 8.29 -10.87 8.23
C GLY A 105 8.85 -10.58 9.62
N ASN A 106 8.66 -11.51 10.56
CA ASN A 106 9.22 -11.44 11.91
C ASN A 106 10.75 -11.54 11.97
N ASP A 107 11.38 -12.02 10.90
CA ASP A 107 12.82 -11.99 10.68
C ASP A 107 13.34 -10.59 10.29
N GLY A 108 12.44 -9.65 9.99
CA GLY A 108 12.76 -8.30 9.51
C GLY A 108 12.97 -8.20 8.00
N ASN A 109 12.83 -9.31 7.26
CA ASN A 109 12.87 -9.27 5.80
C ASN A 109 11.59 -8.67 5.26
N ALA A 110 11.72 -7.66 4.38
CA ALA A 110 10.59 -6.96 3.79
C ALA A 110 10.63 -7.04 2.26
N SER A 111 9.45 -7.06 1.66
CA SER A 111 9.26 -7.06 0.21
C SER A 111 8.09 -6.17 -0.18
N MET A 112 8.11 -5.67 -1.41
CA MET A 112 7.04 -4.85 -1.94
C MET A 112 6.76 -5.12 -3.41
N PHE A 113 5.56 -4.77 -3.83
CA PHE A 113 5.15 -4.73 -5.22
C PHE A 113 4.42 -3.43 -5.51
N THR A 114 4.74 -2.82 -6.65
CA THR A 114 4.01 -1.70 -7.22
C THR A 114 3.64 -2.05 -8.66
N GLY A 115 2.35 -2.26 -8.88
CA GLY A 115 1.81 -2.47 -10.22
C GLY A 115 1.99 -1.24 -11.09
N ARG A 116 2.14 -1.40 -12.40
CA ARG A 116 2.46 -0.29 -13.31
C ARG A 116 1.29 0.66 -13.59
N GLU A 117 0.08 0.22 -13.25
CA GLU A 117 -1.18 0.89 -13.53
C GLU A 117 -1.84 1.47 -12.25
N TRP A 118 -1.09 1.54 -11.14
CA TRP A 118 -1.57 1.98 -9.83
C TRP A 118 -2.15 3.41 -9.77
N MET A 119 -1.80 4.27 -10.74
CA MET A 119 -2.31 5.64 -10.87
C MET A 119 -3.39 5.81 -11.95
N LYS A 120 -3.77 4.74 -12.66
CA LYS A 120 -4.86 4.77 -13.65
C LYS A 120 -6.19 4.39 -13.01
#